data_AF-A0A388Q1S5-F1
#
_entry.id   AF-A0A388Q1S5-F1
#
_cell.length_a   1.000
_cell.length_b   1.000
_cell.length_c   1.000
_cell.angle_alpha   90.00
_cell.angle_beta   90.00
_cell.angle_gamma   90.00
#
_symmetry.space_group_name_H-M   'P 1'
#
loop_
_entity.id
_entity.type
_entity.pdbx_description
1 polymer ?
#
loop_
_entity_poly.entity_id
_entity_poly.type
_entity_poly.pdbx_seq_one_letter_code
_entity_poly.pdbx_strand_id
1 'polypeptide(L)'
;MLRELHRKLPADRLNHYSQDLQLLAKVLAQQKSDTNKTYSLHEPHVKCYTKGKEHKKFEFGSKVSILVTQTTGVIVGALNFSSTEHDSKTITAAVEQYERLTNKKAKSIFVDRGYRGVNQIKSKKQESVFLSLIKTLLDKSVKGMVDGQPSNP
;
A
#
# COMPACT_ATOMS: atom_id res chain seq x y z
N MET A 1 29.88 -8.05 1.77
CA MET A 1 29.40 -7.36 2.99
C MET A 1 28.33 -8.17 3.73
N LEU A 2 27.18 -8.52 3.15
CA LEU A 2 26.13 -9.30 3.84
C LEU A 2 26.59 -10.70 4.30
N ARG A 3 27.40 -11.38 3.48
CA ARG A 3 28.03 -12.67 3.82
C ARG A 3 28.98 -12.57 5.02
N GLU A 4 29.64 -11.42 5.18
CA GLU A 4 30.54 -11.16 6.31
C GLU A 4 29.76 -10.97 7.61
N LEU A 5 28.60 -10.31 7.56
CA LEU A 5 27.72 -10.17 8.72
C LEU A 5 27.25 -11.55 9.22
N HIS A 6 26.81 -12.43 8.31
CA HIS A 6 26.44 -13.81 8.66
C HIS A 6 27.60 -14.61 9.26
N ARG A 7 28.84 -14.34 8.86
CA ARG A 7 30.03 -15.04 9.37
C ARG A 7 30.48 -14.53 10.73
N LYS A 8 30.34 -13.22 10.99
CA LYS A 8 30.92 -12.55 12.17
C LYS A 8 29.95 -12.38 13.32
N LEU A 9 28.64 -12.34 13.06
CA LEU A 9 27.64 -12.17 14.12
C LEU A 9 27.36 -13.51 14.81
N PRO A 10 27.26 -13.52 16.15
CA PRO A 10 26.81 -14.69 16.89
C PRO A 10 25.33 -14.99 16.60
N ALA A 11 24.92 -16.25 16.81
CA ALA A 11 23.58 -16.74 16.47
C ALA A 11 22.45 -15.87 17.05
N ASP A 12 22.58 -15.41 18.30
CA ASP A 12 21.57 -14.58 18.95
C ASP A 12 21.36 -13.25 18.22
N ARG A 13 22.44 -12.64 17.71
CA ARG A 13 22.36 -11.38 16.96
C ARG A 13 21.83 -11.61 15.55
N LEU A 14 22.16 -12.74 14.92
CA LEU A 14 21.58 -13.11 13.63
C LEU A 14 20.08 -13.32 13.72
N ASN A 15 19.59 -13.96 14.77
CA ASN A 15 18.17 -14.13 15.02
C ASN A 15 17.48 -12.78 15.25
N HIS A 16 18.11 -11.90 16.04
CA HIS A 16 17.60 -10.56 16.30
C HIS A 16 17.44 -9.71 15.03
N TYR A 17 18.43 -9.74 14.12
CA TYR A 17 18.39 -8.98 12.86
C TYR A 17 17.90 -9.78 11.66
N SER A 18 17.24 -10.93 11.88
CA SER A 18 16.88 -11.87 10.82
C SER A 18 16.03 -11.21 9.71
N GLN A 19 15.05 -10.40 10.08
CA GLN A 19 14.17 -9.69 9.15
C GLN A 19 14.93 -8.66 8.30
N ASP A 20 15.81 -7.87 8.92
CA ASP A 20 16.62 -6.86 8.23
C ASP A 20 17.64 -7.53 7.28
N LEU A 21 18.28 -8.61 7.72
CA LEU A 21 19.22 -9.36 6.90
C LEU A 21 18.52 -10.02 5.69
N GLN A 22 17.30 -10.51 5.86
CA GLN A 22 16.46 -11.02 4.77
C GLN A 22 16.09 -9.92 3.78
N LEU A 23 15.71 -8.74 4.27
CA LEU A 23 15.40 -7.58 3.44
C LEU A 23 16.61 -7.13 2.63
N LEU A 24 17.78 -7.03 3.26
CA LEU A 24 19.04 -6.71 2.61
C LEU A 24 19.41 -7.76 1.55
N ALA A 25 19.26 -9.05 1.86
CA ALA A 25 19.50 -10.12 0.90
C ALA A 25 18.60 -9.98 -0.34
N LYS A 26 17.30 -9.75 -0.11
CA LYS A 26 16.30 -9.56 -1.17
C LYS A 26 16.65 -8.35 -2.05
N VAL A 27 17.01 -7.23 -1.44
CA VAL A 27 17.37 -6.00 -2.16
C VAL A 27 18.64 -6.17 -2.98
N LEU A 28 19.65 -6.88 -2.46
CA LEU A 28 20.88 -7.17 -3.21
C LEU A 28 20.66 -8.13 -4.38
N ALA A 29 19.68 -9.02 -4.28
CA ALA A 29 19.35 -9.98 -5.34
C ALA A 29 18.43 -9.40 -6.43
N GLN A 30 17.73 -8.28 -6.16
CA GLN A 30 16.75 -7.72 -7.11
C GLN A 30 17.43 -7.16 -8.37
N GLN A 31 16.81 -7.40 -9.53
CA GLN A 31 17.28 -6.93 -10.83
C GLN A 31 16.46 -5.75 -11.37
N LYS A 32 16.93 -5.15 -12.47
CA LYS A 32 16.24 -4.01 -13.12
C LYS A 32 14.87 -4.39 -13.72
N SER A 33 14.67 -5.62 -14.14
CA SER A 33 13.42 -6.13 -14.73
C SER A 33 12.45 -6.74 -13.70
N ASP A 34 12.85 -6.86 -12.43
CA ASP A 34 12.02 -7.53 -11.44
C ASP A 34 10.74 -6.74 -11.14
N THR A 35 9.66 -7.47 -10.91
CA THR A 35 8.40 -6.90 -10.42
C THR A 35 8.40 -6.89 -8.88
N ASN A 36 7.51 -6.11 -8.26
CA ASN A 36 7.36 -6.06 -6.79
C ASN A 36 8.66 -5.74 -6.02
N LYS A 37 9.48 -4.84 -6.56
CA LYS A 37 10.73 -4.41 -5.95
C LYS A 37 10.54 -3.74 -4.60
N THR A 38 11.61 -3.78 -3.81
CA THR A 38 11.71 -3.04 -2.56
C THR A 38 12.35 -1.70 -2.87
N TYR A 39 11.61 -0.61 -2.63
CA TYR A 39 12.05 0.75 -2.94
C TYR A 39 12.61 1.52 -1.74
N SER A 40 12.35 1.04 -0.51
CA SER A 40 12.85 1.62 0.73
C SER A 40 13.24 0.50 1.69
N LEU A 41 14.42 0.62 2.31
CA LEU A 41 14.84 -0.29 3.38
C LEU A 41 14.06 -0.04 4.68
N HIS A 42 13.70 1.22 4.95
CA HIS A 42 12.96 1.60 6.14
C HIS A 42 11.46 1.33 6.02
N GLU A 43 10.94 1.34 4.80
CA GLU A 43 9.52 1.12 4.51
C GLU A 43 9.35 0.06 3.40
N PRO A 44 9.56 -1.24 3.68
CA PRO A 44 9.60 -2.31 2.67
C PRO A 44 8.29 -2.50 1.91
N HIS A 45 7.18 -2.00 2.47
CA HIS A 45 5.84 -2.10 1.90
C HIS A 45 5.54 -1.01 0.87
N VAL A 46 6.41 -0.01 0.72
CA VAL A 46 6.28 1.05 -0.28
C VAL A 46 6.26 0.47 -1.68
N LYS A 47 5.29 0.93 -2.47
CA LYS A 47 5.16 0.60 -3.89
C LYS A 47 5.42 1.81 -4.75
N CYS A 48 5.80 1.54 -5.98
CA CYS A 48 5.92 2.54 -7.04
C CYS A 48 4.65 2.54 -7.88
N TYR A 49 4.08 3.71 -8.11
CA TYR A 49 2.92 3.90 -8.97
C TYR A 49 3.27 4.87 -10.09
N THR A 50 2.85 4.55 -11.30
CA THR A 50 2.99 5.46 -12.44
C THR A 50 2.03 6.63 -12.26
N LYS A 51 2.55 7.83 -12.46
CA LYS A 51 1.78 9.06 -12.43
C LYS A 51 1.61 9.55 -13.86
N GLY A 52 0.38 9.88 -14.25
CA GLY A 52 0.06 10.42 -15.58
C GLY A 52 0.51 11.87 -15.78
N LYS A 53 1.60 12.32 -15.16
CA LYS A 53 2.14 13.69 -15.27
C LYS A 53 3.52 13.65 -15.90
N GLU A 54 3.79 14.57 -16.81
CA GLU A 54 5.03 14.66 -17.58
C GLU A 54 6.27 14.89 -16.69
N HIS A 55 6.18 15.79 -15.70
CA HIS A 55 7.31 16.21 -14.86
C HIS A 55 7.62 15.28 -13.67
N LYS A 56 6.69 14.42 -13.26
CA LYS A 56 6.93 13.38 -12.23
C LYS A 56 6.23 12.09 -12.68
N LYS A 57 6.98 11.20 -13.32
CA LYS A 57 6.47 9.94 -13.92
C LYS A 57 6.07 8.89 -12.89
N PHE A 58 6.60 8.96 -11.68
CA PHE A 58 6.37 7.97 -10.64
C PHE A 58 6.15 8.62 -9.27
N GLU A 59 5.33 7.97 -8.46
CA GLU A 59 5.13 8.26 -7.05
C GLU A 59 5.40 7.00 -6.22
N PHE A 60 5.98 7.18 -5.03
CA PHE A 60 6.31 6.09 -4.12
C PHE A 60 5.45 6.23 -2.88
N GLY A 61 4.82 5.16 -2.45
CA GLY A 61 3.95 5.22 -1.29
C GLY A 61 3.26 3.91 -0.94
N SER A 62 2.51 3.95 0.14
CA SER A 62 1.50 2.94 0.47
C SER A 62 0.12 3.48 0.11
N LYS A 63 -0.75 2.58 -0.36
CA LYS A 63 -2.12 2.89 -0.71
C LYS A 63 -3.03 2.48 0.44
N VAL A 64 -3.80 3.42 0.96
CA VAL A 64 -4.73 3.20 2.07
C VAL A 64 -6.13 3.66 1.66
N SER A 65 -7.14 2.87 2.01
CA SER A 65 -8.54 3.25 1.94
C SER A 65 -9.02 3.67 3.32
N ILE A 66 -9.75 4.77 3.39
CA ILE A 66 -10.40 5.24 4.62
C ILE A 66 -11.89 5.38 4.35
N LEU A 67 -12.70 4.74 5.19
CA LEU A 67 -14.15 4.92 5.20
C LEU A 67 -14.58 5.80 6.36
N VAL A 68 -15.42 6.75 6.03
CA VAL A 68 -15.93 7.76 6.95
C VAL A 68 -17.45 7.80 6.87
N THR A 69 -18.15 7.79 7.99
CA THR A 69 -19.59 7.99 8.00
C THR A 69 -19.92 9.41 7.53
N GLN A 70 -20.83 9.55 6.56
CA GLN A 70 -21.09 10.84 5.91
C GLN A 70 -21.72 11.86 6.87
N THR A 71 -22.54 11.40 7.82
CA THR A 71 -23.29 12.26 8.74
C THR A 71 -22.46 12.74 9.93
N THR A 72 -21.57 11.88 10.45
CA THR A 72 -20.82 12.15 11.68
C THR A 72 -19.34 12.43 11.47
N GLY A 73 -18.78 12.11 10.30
CA GLY A 73 -17.35 12.23 10.05
C GLY A 73 -16.50 11.17 10.77
N VAL A 74 -17.12 10.16 11.38
CA VAL A 74 -16.41 9.11 12.12
C VAL A 74 -15.75 8.13 11.16
N ILE A 75 -14.47 7.81 11.40
CA ILE A 75 -13.75 6.79 10.64
C ILE A 75 -14.27 5.41 11.08
N VAL A 76 -14.81 4.66 10.12
CA VAL A 76 -15.41 3.33 10.32
C VAL A 76 -14.66 2.22 9.56
N GLY A 77 -13.59 2.56 8.86
CA GLY A 77 -12.70 1.62 8.18
C GLY A 77 -11.39 2.28 7.76
N ALA A 78 -10.32 1.51 7.84
CA ALA A 78 -8.98 1.90 7.38
C ALA A 78 -8.25 0.65 6.89
N LEU A 79 -8.04 0.53 5.59
CA LEU A 79 -7.44 -0.64 4.95
C LEU A 79 -6.19 -0.27 4.17
N ASN A 80 -5.05 -0.87 4.51
CA ASN A 80 -3.82 -0.73 3.75
C ASN A 80 -3.74 -1.82 2.66
N PHE A 81 -3.38 -1.43 1.44
CA PHE A 81 -3.15 -2.34 0.31
C PHE A 81 -1.67 -2.61 0.14
N SER A 82 -1.28 -3.87 0.29
CA SER A 82 0.11 -4.33 0.10
C SER A 82 0.44 -4.66 -1.36
N SER A 83 -0.56 -4.71 -2.24
CA SER A 83 -0.44 -4.98 -3.68
C SER A 83 -0.59 -3.71 -4.52
N THR A 84 -0.07 -3.72 -5.75
CA THR A 84 -0.21 -2.63 -6.73
C THR A 84 -1.56 -2.67 -7.45
N GLU A 85 -2.63 -3.01 -6.74
CA GLU A 85 -3.97 -3.08 -7.32
C GLU A 85 -4.48 -1.72 -7.79
N HIS A 86 -5.22 -1.71 -8.89
CA HIS A 86 -5.85 -0.51 -9.42
C HIS A 86 -6.96 -0.03 -8.47
N ASP A 87 -7.15 1.28 -8.36
CA ASP A 87 -8.06 1.91 -7.38
C ASP A 87 -9.48 1.36 -7.47
N SER A 88 -9.97 1.07 -8.67
CA SER A 88 -11.30 0.47 -8.91
C SER A 88 -11.52 -0.90 -8.25
N LYS A 89 -10.46 -1.67 -7.96
CA LYS A 89 -10.56 -2.98 -7.30
C LYS A 89 -10.52 -2.88 -5.76
N THR A 90 -10.05 -1.75 -5.23
CA THR A 90 -9.84 -1.57 -3.79
C THR A 90 -11.15 -1.37 -3.01
N ILE A 91 -12.21 -0.94 -3.69
CA ILE A 91 -13.51 -0.65 -3.07
C ILE A 91 -14.16 -1.88 -2.42
N THR A 92 -14.06 -3.05 -3.05
CA THR A 92 -14.70 -4.28 -2.55
C THR A 92 -14.12 -4.66 -1.20
N ALA A 93 -12.79 -4.72 -1.10
CA ALA A 93 -12.09 -5.06 0.13
C ALA A 93 -12.36 -4.03 1.25
N ALA A 94 -12.46 -2.75 0.88
CA ALA A 94 -12.76 -1.67 1.81
C ALA A 94 -14.19 -1.78 2.39
N VAL A 95 -15.17 -2.16 1.57
CA VAL A 95 -16.55 -2.40 2.00
C VAL A 95 -16.64 -3.65 2.86
N GLU A 96 -16.00 -4.74 2.45
CA GLU A 96 -15.94 -5.98 3.24
C GLU A 96 -15.35 -5.73 4.63
N GLN A 97 -14.31 -4.89 4.73
CA GLN A 97 -13.76 -4.48 6.02
C GLN A 97 -14.81 -3.75 6.87
N TYR A 98 -15.51 -2.76 6.31
CA TYR A 98 -16.54 -2.03 7.02
C TYR A 98 -17.66 -2.95 7.53
N GLU A 99 -18.15 -3.85 6.68
CA GLU A 99 -19.21 -4.79 7.06
C GLU A 99 -18.74 -5.72 8.19
N ARG A 100 -17.50 -6.20 8.12
CA ARG A 100 -16.89 -7.02 9.17
C ARG A 100 -16.70 -6.26 10.49
N LEU A 101 -16.30 -4.98 10.44
CA LEU A 101 -16.05 -4.16 11.64
C LEU A 101 -17.35 -3.69 12.30
N THR A 102 -18.38 -3.40 11.51
CA THR A 102 -19.62 -2.80 12.01
C THR A 102 -20.78 -3.78 12.12
N ASN A 103 -20.65 -4.98 11.54
CA ASN A 103 -21.73 -5.94 11.34
C ASN A 103 -22.95 -5.34 10.61
N LYS A 104 -22.75 -4.27 9.82
CA LYS A 104 -23.79 -3.57 9.07
C LYS A 104 -23.48 -3.55 7.58
N LYS A 105 -24.52 -3.47 6.76
CA LYS A 105 -24.40 -3.24 5.31
C LYS A 105 -24.44 -1.74 4.98
N ALA A 106 -23.53 -1.27 4.13
CA ALA A 106 -23.55 0.11 3.65
C ALA A 106 -24.77 0.35 2.75
N LYS A 107 -25.58 1.37 3.02
CA LYS A 107 -26.74 1.81 2.22
C LYS A 107 -26.31 2.51 0.94
N SER A 108 -25.33 3.40 1.03
CA SER A 108 -24.77 4.11 -0.11
C SER A 108 -23.30 4.37 0.17
N ILE A 109 -22.47 4.21 -0.86
CA ILE A 109 -21.03 4.45 -0.78
C ILE A 109 -20.72 5.56 -1.75
N PHE A 110 -20.23 6.68 -1.23
CA PHE A 110 -19.74 7.79 -2.03
C PHE A 110 -18.24 7.62 -2.22
N VAL A 111 -17.75 7.83 -3.44
CA VAL A 111 -16.35 7.57 -3.79
C VAL A 111 -15.76 8.73 -4.58
N ASP A 112 -14.44 8.87 -4.48
CA ASP A 112 -13.67 9.78 -5.32
C ASP A 112 -13.75 9.39 -6.81
N ARG A 113 -13.54 10.36 -7.70
CA ARG A 113 -13.58 10.16 -9.17
C ARG A 113 -12.60 9.09 -9.69
N GLY A 114 -11.58 8.72 -8.91
CA GLY A 114 -10.63 7.66 -9.25
C GLY A 114 -11.25 6.26 -9.27
N TYR A 115 -12.37 6.04 -8.60
CA TYR A 115 -13.06 4.76 -8.50
C TYR A 115 -14.01 4.45 -9.68
N ARG A 116 -13.61 4.82 -10.91
CA ARG A 116 -14.46 4.62 -12.09
C ARG A 116 -14.76 3.12 -12.32
N GLY A 117 -16.01 2.81 -12.68
CA GLY A 117 -16.43 1.49 -13.14
C GLY A 117 -17.18 0.62 -12.12
N VAL A 118 -17.27 1.04 -10.85
CA VAL A 118 -18.04 0.29 -9.84
C VAL A 118 -19.40 0.96 -9.65
N ASN A 119 -20.41 0.47 -10.38
CA ASN A 119 -21.74 1.08 -10.41
C ASN A 119 -22.73 0.46 -9.41
N GLN A 120 -22.45 -0.72 -8.87
CA GLN A 120 -23.30 -1.38 -7.88
C GLN A 120 -22.48 -2.28 -6.94
N ILE A 121 -22.62 -2.05 -5.64
CA ILE A 121 -22.21 -2.99 -4.60
C ILE A 121 -23.52 -3.40 -3.92
N LYS A 122 -23.86 -4.69 -3.97
CA LYS A 122 -25.16 -5.19 -3.55
C LYS A 122 -25.37 -4.96 -2.05
N SER A 123 -26.40 -4.23 -1.64
CA SER A 123 -26.83 -4.19 -0.23
C SER A 123 -28.28 -3.75 -0.03
N LYS A 124 -28.96 -4.41 0.93
CA LYS A 124 -30.19 -3.91 1.57
C LYS A 124 -29.79 -2.87 2.63
N LYS A 125 -30.53 -1.75 2.64
CA LYS A 125 -30.27 -0.45 3.29
C LYS A 125 -29.84 -0.55 4.77
N GLN A 126 -28.78 0.16 5.21
CA GLN A 126 -28.65 0.59 6.62
C GLN A 126 -27.74 1.81 6.93
N GLU A 127 -26.66 2.17 6.19
CA GLU A 127 -25.86 3.40 6.51
C GLU A 127 -25.07 4.02 5.34
N SER A 128 -25.04 5.35 5.19
CA SER A 128 -24.32 6.04 4.10
C SER A 128 -22.87 6.37 4.51
N VAL A 129 -21.90 5.89 3.73
CA VAL A 129 -20.46 6.06 3.99
C VAL A 129 -19.75 6.72 2.82
N PHE A 130 -18.73 7.53 3.11
CA PHE A 130 -17.80 8.09 2.15
C PHE A 130 -16.51 7.27 2.19
N LEU A 131 -16.05 6.83 1.03
CA LEU A 131 -14.79 6.14 0.85
C LEU A 131 -13.83 7.09 0.13
N SER A 132 -12.73 7.41 0.81
CA SER A 132 -11.59 8.08 0.20
C SER A 132 -10.41 7.15 0.05
N LEU A 133 -9.68 7.31 -1.04
CA LEU A 133 -8.37 6.69 -1.18
C LEU A 133 -7.29 7.70 -0.80
N ILE A 134 -6.53 7.40 0.24
CA ILE A 134 -5.33 8.15 0.60
C ILE A 134 -4.11 7.38 0.11
N LYS A 135 -3.33 8.00 -0.76
CA LYS A 135 -1.99 7.53 -1.10
C LYS A 135 -1.01 8.26 -0.19
N THR A 136 -0.41 7.54 0.75
CA THR A 136 0.65 8.10 1.59
C THR A 136 1.91 8.18 0.75
N LEU A 137 2.24 9.39 0.29
CA LEU A 137 3.42 9.64 -0.53
C LEU A 137 4.66 9.64 0.37
N LEU A 138 5.62 8.76 0.07
CA LEU A 138 6.99 8.93 0.55
C LEU A 138 7.73 9.83 -0.44
N ASP A 139 8.23 10.95 0.07
CA ASP A 139 9.12 11.82 -0.70
C ASP A 139 10.44 11.10 -0.95
N LYS A 140 11.00 11.29 -2.15
CA LYS A 140 12.27 10.69 -2.50
C LYS A 140 13.45 11.18 -1.68
N SER A 141 13.28 12.34 -1.04
CA SER A 141 14.27 12.98 -0.18
C SER A 141 14.46 12.28 1.17
N VAL A 142 13.64 11.28 1.50
CA VAL A 142 13.77 10.49 2.72
C VAL A 142 14.97 9.53 2.57
N LYS A 143 15.94 9.61 3.50
CA LYS A 143 17.10 8.71 3.60
C LYS A 143 16.66 7.24 3.50
N GLY A 144 17.36 6.44 2.69
CA GLY A 144 17.19 4.97 2.63
C GLY A 144 16.35 4.42 1.46
N MET A 145 16.07 5.24 0.44
CA MET A 145 15.59 4.72 -0.84
C MET A 145 16.65 3.87 -1.54
N VAL A 146 16.19 2.81 -2.20
CA VAL A 146 17.03 1.95 -3.02
C VAL A 146 17.02 2.44 -4.46
N ASP A 147 18.21 2.56 -5.06
CA ASP A 147 18.34 2.92 -6.47
C ASP A 147 17.71 1.87 -7.37
N GLY A 148 16.70 2.31 -8.12
CA GLY A 148 15.97 1.45 -9.05
C GLY A 148 14.81 2.22 -9.65
N GLN A 149 15.03 2.84 -10.81
CA GLN A 149 13.87 3.28 -11.59
C GLN A 149 13.04 2.04 -11.95
N PRO A 150 11.71 2.09 -11.80
CA PRO A 150 10.85 1.04 -12.34
C PRO A 150 11.15 0.90 -13.83
N SER A 151 11.26 -0.34 -14.31
CA SER A 151 11.24 -0.58 -15.75
C SER A 151 9.90 -0.05 -16.28
N ASN A 152 9.93 0.77 -17.33
CA ASN A 152 8.71 1.12 -18.04
C ASN A 152 8.02 -0.17 -18.49
N PRO A 153 6.67 -0.26 -18.39
CA PRO A 153 5.94 -1.31 -19.08
C PRO A 153 6.16 -1.23 -20.59
#